data_AF-A0A0U3LIZ3-F1
#
_entry.id   AF-A0A0U3LIZ3-F1
#
_cell.length_a   1.000
_cell.length_b   1.000
_cell.length_c   1.000
_cell.angle_alpha   90.00
_cell.angle_beta   90.00
_cell.angle_gamma   90.00
#
_symmetry.space_group_name_H-M   'P 1'
#
loop_
_entity.id
_entity.type
_entity.pdbx_description
1 polymer ?
#
loop_
_entity_poly.entity_id
_entity_poly.type
_entity_poly.pdbx_seq_one_letter_code
_entity_poly.pdbx_strand_id
1 'polypeptide(L)'
;MSRITKVGPRATGRSWVASAALAACLMPWTAQAATAMQGDGQPQTPSLANSQSQSQSRSQSQSQSERQLQTPLQAQTLELAKSGLRLLDAQGHVQAELPMRAKRWDQRRLPDGRTVALVQDADSGALRLIEARRGQLEERRRWDGPAFNLEALCLYLPPAQPLLQAFVLGDDGIGEQWLVDEQGFPDTSGTSGTSGMSGASGTSGASGAARSPVMRRVASVPDAKGCAVRDEENRLYVAEAGVGLWAQSADAERHERRLVAPGLAPADLPLWMSAHAAERPAAIPVVQPSAQTVPVRGSGDAADDPAIWVHPRKPSASRILGTDKKLGLGVYDLQGRETQFLPVGRVNNVDLRQGLRYGKATWDLAVASQRDRKTVVVFQIDGAGHLTAAAELPTGLDEVYGICSGRNPDGGLDIFVNDKDGRVQQLRLQRQGSHWTGQPVAQFRLETQPEGCVVDEAGQQLFIGEEKRGLWRIALESDGRMGAAQLILPVGDILTADVEGMAVHRSAKGAWLVVSAQGSDSFVVLDAQPPHAVRGRFRVGLNAALGIDAVSETDGLDVTAANLGGPYGEGLLVVQDGHKRWPLGRQNFKLVPWTEVLRVMP
;
A
#
# COMPACT_ATOMS: atom_id res chain seq x y z
N MET A 1 -57.00 -48.00 21.74
CA MET A 1 -56.52 -46.64 22.08
C MET A 1 -55.12 -46.51 21.47
N SER A 2 -55.07 -46.24 20.16
CA SER A 2 -54.79 -44.91 19.54
C SER A 2 -53.27 -44.74 19.38
N ARG A 3 -52.63 -45.06 18.24
CA ARG A 3 -52.76 -44.56 16.83
C ARG A 3 -52.73 -43.04 16.72
N ILE A 4 -51.85 -42.54 15.83
CA ILE A 4 -51.98 -41.44 14.84
C ILE A 4 -50.53 -41.07 14.41
N THR A 5 -49.97 -41.62 13.33
CA THR A 5 -50.05 -41.31 11.86
C THR A 5 -48.96 -40.36 11.34
N LYS A 6 -48.15 -40.94 10.43
CA LYS A 6 -47.36 -40.30 9.37
C LYS A 6 -48.26 -39.45 8.47
N VAL A 7 -47.75 -38.28 8.07
CA VAL A 7 -48.29 -37.45 6.99
C VAL A 7 -47.11 -36.91 6.17
N GLY A 8 -46.99 -37.34 4.90
CA GLY A 8 -46.39 -36.50 3.85
C GLY A 8 -47.44 -35.50 3.34
N PRO A 9 -47.16 -34.56 2.40
CA PRO A 9 -46.85 -35.01 1.04
C PRO A 9 -46.10 -33.99 0.13
N ARG A 10 -46.00 -34.39 -1.15
CA ARG A 10 -45.97 -33.58 -2.40
C ARG A 10 -44.64 -33.05 -2.91
N ALA A 11 -44.01 -33.93 -3.70
CA ALA A 11 -43.31 -33.55 -4.91
C ALA A 11 -44.25 -32.79 -5.88
N THR A 12 -43.76 -31.67 -6.41
CA THR A 12 -44.24 -31.09 -7.67
C THR A 12 -43.07 -31.06 -8.62
N GLY A 13 -43.15 -31.90 -9.66
CA GLY A 13 -42.22 -31.87 -10.77
C GLY A 13 -42.48 -30.64 -11.63
N ARG A 14 -41.41 -29.91 -11.94
CA ARG A 14 -41.35 -29.07 -13.13
C ARG A 14 -40.12 -29.47 -13.94
N SER A 15 -40.45 -30.17 -15.02
CA SER A 15 -39.66 -30.32 -16.23
C SER A 15 -39.06 -28.99 -16.69
N TRP A 16 -37.74 -28.94 -16.85
CA TRP A 16 -37.12 -28.07 -17.83
C TRP A 16 -36.45 -28.93 -18.88
N VAL A 17 -36.92 -28.70 -20.10
CA VAL A 17 -36.54 -29.35 -21.34
C VAL A 17 -35.10 -29.01 -21.66
N ALA A 18 -34.28 -30.05 -21.86
CA ALA A 18 -33.02 -29.92 -22.55
C ALA A 18 -33.31 -29.76 -24.06
N SER A 19 -32.95 -28.62 -24.63
CA SER A 19 -32.85 -28.43 -26.07
C SER A 19 -31.38 -28.30 -26.44
N ALA A 20 -30.85 -29.36 -27.03
CA ALA A 20 -29.63 -29.36 -27.81
C ALA A 20 -29.99 -29.30 -29.30
N ALA A 21 -28.99 -28.97 -30.13
CA ALA A 21 -28.94 -28.96 -31.61
C ALA A 21 -29.27 -27.58 -32.23
N LEU A 22 -28.57 -27.03 -33.22
CA LEU A 22 -27.49 -27.43 -34.15
C LEU A 22 -26.86 -26.09 -34.65
N ALA A 23 -25.55 -25.94 -34.65
CA ALA A 23 -24.62 -26.11 -35.78
C ALA A 23 -24.46 -24.93 -36.77
N ALA A 24 -23.17 -24.62 -36.98
CA ALA A 24 -22.51 -24.18 -38.20
C ALA A 24 -22.81 -22.78 -38.78
N CYS A 25 -21.81 -21.90 -38.68
CA CYS A 25 -21.27 -21.15 -39.82
C CYS A 25 -19.84 -20.69 -39.48
N LEU A 26 -18.85 -21.47 -39.89
CA LEU A 26 -17.47 -21.03 -40.08
C LEU A 26 -17.32 -20.61 -41.54
N MET A 27 -16.97 -19.35 -41.79
CA MET A 27 -16.32 -18.96 -43.04
C MET A 27 -15.16 -17.99 -42.75
N PRO A 28 -14.02 -18.16 -43.45
CA PRO A 28 -12.80 -17.39 -43.22
C PRO A 28 -12.85 -16.05 -43.96
N TRP A 29 -12.39 -14.98 -43.31
CA TRP A 29 -12.06 -13.75 -44.01
C TRP A 29 -10.60 -13.79 -44.48
N THR A 30 -10.47 -13.71 -45.79
CA THR A 30 -9.25 -13.65 -46.57
C THR A 30 -8.51 -12.33 -46.33
N ALA A 31 -7.20 -12.43 -46.07
CA ALA A 31 -6.28 -11.31 -46.18
C ALA A 31 -6.13 -10.92 -47.66
N GLN A 32 -6.35 -9.65 -47.98
CA GLN A 32 -5.93 -9.05 -49.24
C GLN A 32 -5.16 -7.77 -48.97
N ALA A 33 -3.94 -7.77 -49.51
CA ALA A 33 -3.01 -6.68 -49.57
C ALA A 33 -3.56 -5.55 -50.45
N ALA A 34 -3.38 -4.31 -50.00
CA ALA A 34 -3.51 -3.13 -50.83
C ALA A 34 -2.11 -2.57 -51.11
N THR A 35 -1.75 -2.65 -52.39
CA THR A 35 -0.60 -2.04 -53.05
C THR A 35 -0.73 -0.52 -53.06
N ALA A 36 0.31 0.19 -52.62
CA ALA A 36 0.50 1.62 -52.89
C ALA A 36 1.68 1.78 -53.85
N MET A 37 1.46 2.52 -54.93
CA MET A 37 2.42 2.86 -55.97
C MET A 37 2.76 4.36 -55.87
N GLN A 38 3.99 4.67 -56.32
CA GLN A 38 4.57 5.95 -56.77
C GLN A 38 5.44 6.75 -55.80
N GLY A 39 6.69 6.99 -56.26
CA GLY A 39 7.49 8.15 -55.87
C GLY A 39 9.01 7.97 -56.00
N ASP A 40 9.52 7.80 -57.22
CA ASP A 40 10.96 7.80 -57.54
C ASP A 40 11.64 9.15 -57.24
N GLY A 41 12.88 9.09 -56.76
CA GLY A 41 13.75 10.27 -56.63
C GLY A 41 15.13 9.95 -56.04
N GLN A 42 16.06 9.46 -56.86
CA GLN A 42 17.50 9.60 -56.60
C GLN A 42 18.01 10.95 -57.12
N PRO A 43 19.10 11.50 -56.55
CA PRO A 43 20.34 11.48 -57.32
C PRO A 43 21.65 11.33 -56.51
N GLN A 44 22.53 10.48 -57.05
CA GLN A 44 23.95 10.68 -57.38
C GLN A 44 24.87 11.52 -56.47
N THR A 45 25.90 10.85 -55.95
CA THR A 45 27.13 11.41 -55.36
C THR A 45 28.27 11.47 -56.39
N PRO A 46 29.11 12.52 -56.39
CA PRO A 46 30.44 12.46 -56.96
C PRO A 46 31.54 12.41 -55.88
N SER A 47 32.58 11.65 -56.18
CA SER A 47 33.85 11.56 -55.48
C SER A 47 34.85 12.63 -55.93
N LEU A 48 35.66 13.18 -55.02
CA LEU A 48 37.15 13.08 -55.01
C LEU A 48 37.85 14.23 -54.24
N ALA A 49 38.86 13.80 -53.46
CA ALA A 49 40.18 14.39 -53.23
C ALA A 49 40.42 15.49 -52.15
N ASN A 50 41.23 15.05 -51.17
CA ASN A 50 42.42 15.67 -50.57
C ASN A 50 42.34 17.05 -49.89
N SER A 51 42.63 17.05 -48.59
CA SER A 51 43.86 17.70 -48.08
C SER A 51 44.32 17.08 -46.76
N GLN A 52 45.61 16.78 -46.71
CA GLN A 52 46.37 16.35 -45.53
C GLN A 52 46.61 17.54 -44.60
N SER A 53 46.67 17.32 -43.27
CA SER A 53 47.92 17.46 -42.50
C SER A 53 47.69 17.42 -40.98
N GLN A 54 48.56 16.62 -40.33
CA GLN A 54 49.14 16.82 -38.99
C GLN A 54 48.22 16.75 -37.75
N SER A 55 48.26 15.61 -37.06
CA SER A 55 48.76 15.48 -35.66
C SER A 55 48.34 14.16 -35.01
N GLN A 56 48.76 13.02 -35.58
CA GLN A 56 48.75 11.74 -34.87
C GLN A 56 50.11 11.53 -34.20
N SER A 57 50.20 11.80 -32.89
CA SER A 57 51.14 11.15 -31.96
C SER A 57 51.05 11.75 -30.55
N ARG A 58 49.87 11.73 -29.89
CA ARG A 58 49.80 11.99 -28.44
C ARG A 58 48.54 11.56 -27.69
N SER A 59 47.78 10.57 -28.17
CA SER A 59 46.54 10.11 -27.50
C SER A 59 46.47 8.60 -27.22
N GLN A 60 47.56 7.84 -27.37
CA GLN A 60 47.56 6.39 -27.12
C GLN A 60 48.10 5.96 -25.75
N SER A 61 48.42 6.88 -24.83
CA SER A 61 48.95 6.52 -23.50
C SER A 61 48.01 6.84 -22.32
N GLN A 62 46.76 7.24 -22.56
CA GLN A 62 45.78 7.52 -21.50
C GLN A 62 44.53 6.62 -21.51
N SER A 63 44.39 5.71 -22.46
CA SER A 63 43.22 4.81 -22.56
C SER A 63 43.47 3.37 -22.08
N GLN A 64 44.68 3.05 -21.60
CA GLN A 64 45.04 1.71 -21.10
C GLN A 64 45.06 1.60 -19.56
N SER A 65 44.92 2.70 -18.83
CA SER A 65 44.98 2.71 -17.36
C SER A 65 43.61 2.66 -16.66
N GLU A 66 42.51 2.96 -17.38
CA GLU A 66 41.14 2.94 -16.84
C GLU A 66 40.30 1.75 -17.33
N ARG A 67 40.93 0.81 -18.04
CA ARG A 67 40.32 -0.43 -18.52
C ARG A 67 40.78 -1.68 -17.75
N GLN A 68 41.22 -1.49 -16.50
CA GLN A 68 41.44 -2.59 -15.56
C GLN A 68 40.10 -3.03 -14.94
N LEU A 69 39.54 -4.09 -15.52
CA LEU A 69 38.79 -5.16 -14.85
C LEU A 69 37.50 -4.75 -14.11
N GLN A 70 36.45 -4.40 -14.86
CA GLN A 70 35.12 -4.93 -14.55
C GLN A 70 34.94 -6.24 -15.31
N THR A 71 35.65 -7.27 -14.86
CA THR A 71 35.24 -8.65 -15.17
C THR A 71 33.83 -8.81 -14.58
N PRO A 72 32.85 -9.40 -15.29
CA PRO A 72 31.63 -9.84 -14.61
C PRO A 72 32.09 -10.68 -13.41
N LEU A 73 31.66 -10.29 -12.20
CA LEU A 73 31.90 -11.10 -11.00
C LEU A 73 31.47 -12.53 -11.37
N GLN A 74 32.44 -13.43 -11.48
CA GLN A 74 32.17 -14.84 -11.73
C GLN A 74 31.20 -15.31 -10.64
N ALA A 75 30.20 -16.11 -11.01
CA ALA A 75 29.15 -16.51 -10.09
C ALA A 75 29.78 -17.22 -8.88
N GLN A 76 29.76 -16.55 -7.73
CA GLN A 76 30.18 -17.11 -6.45
C GLN A 76 28.96 -17.76 -5.79
N THR A 77 29.15 -18.93 -5.18
CA THR A 77 28.10 -19.66 -4.48
C THR A 77 28.49 -19.89 -3.03
N LEU A 78 27.49 -19.87 -2.14
CA LEU A 78 27.69 -20.29 -0.77
C LEU A 78 27.29 -21.75 -0.60
N GLU A 79 28.06 -22.47 0.19
CA GLU A 79 27.79 -23.84 0.62
C GLU A 79 27.93 -23.93 2.13
N LEU A 80 26.95 -24.50 2.82
CA LEU A 80 27.07 -24.84 4.23
C LEU A 80 27.63 -26.26 4.41
N ALA A 81 28.89 -26.36 4.80
CA ALA A 81 29.54 -27.61 5.19
C ALA A 81 29.34 -27.91 6.69
N LYS A 82 29.70 -29.13 7.12
CA LYS A 82 29.58 -29.55 8.54
C LYS A 82 30.32 -28.64 9.54
N SER A 83 31.39 -27.98 9.10
CA SER A 83 32.30 -27.19 9.95
C SER A 83 32.35 -25.70 9.59
N GLY A 84 31.60 -25.24 8.58
CA GLY A 84 31.67 -23.84 8.18
C GLY A 84 30.83 -23.50 6.95
N LEU A 85 30.62 -22.20 6.78
CA LEU A 85 30.06 -21.63 5.56
C LEU A 85 31.21 -21.35 4.59
N ARG A 86 31.13 -21.88 3.37
CA ARG A 86 32.16 -21.77 2.33
C ARG A 86 31.69 -20.90 1.19
N LEU A 87 32.59 -20.07 0.69
CA LEU A 87 32.43 -19.34 -0.56
C LEU A 87 33.18 -20.09 -1.66
N LEU A 88 32.47 -20.47 -2.71
CA LEU A 88 33.02 -21.20 -3.85
C LEU A 88 33.11 -20.28 -5.07
N ASP A 89 34.14 -20.48 -5.89
CA ASP A 89 34.22 -19.91 -7.23
C ASP A 89 33.30 -20.66 -8.22
N ALA A 90 33.27 -20.18 -9.47
CA ALA A 90 32.44 -20.78 -10.53
C ALA A 90 32.87 -22.22 -10.91
N GLN A 91 34.06 -22.65 -10.48
CA GLN A 91 34.59 -24.00 -10.68
C GLN A 91 34.37 -24.91 -9.45
N GLY A 92 33.80 -24.36 -8.37
CA GLY A 92 33.55 -25.07 -7.12
C GLY A 92 34.75 -25.10 -6.16
N HIS A 93 35.81 -24.34 -6.42
CA HIS A 93 36.93 -24.24 -5.47
C HIS A 93 36.60 -23.28 -4.33
N VAL A 94 37.00 -23.64 -3.12
CA VAL A 94 36.83 -22.80 -1.92
C VAL A 94 37.73 -21.56 -2.02
N GLN A 95 37.11 -20.38 -2.02
CA GLN A 95 37.78 -19.08 -1.96
C GLN A 95 37.93 -18.58 -0.51
N ALA A 96 36.93 -18.85 0.33
CA ALA A 96 36.92 -18.51 1.75
C ALA A 96 36.04 -19.49 2.54
N GLU A 97 36.35 -19.68 3.82
CA GLU A 97 35.55 -20.46 4.76
C GLU A 97 35.43 -19.70 6.07
N LEU A 98 34.20 -19.58 6.58
CA LEU A 98 33.90 -19.03 7.88
C LEU A 98 33.53 -20.19 8.81
N PRO A 99 34.41 -20.56 9.77
CA PRO A 99 34.15 -21.68 10.67
C PRO A 99 32.91 -21.42 11.52
N MET A 100 31.97 -22.37 11.49
CA MET A 100 30.77 -22.37 12.31
C MET A 100 30.08 -23.72 12.28
N ARG A 101 29.33 -24.01 13.34
CA ARG A 101 28.30 -25.05 13.29
C ARG A 101 26.97 -24.35 13.07
N ALA A 102 26.25 -24.73 12.03
CA ALA A 102 24.95 -24.15 11.73
C ALA A 102 23.87 -25.22 11.68
N LYS A 103 22.65 -24.87 12.09
CA LYS A 103 21.48 -25.74 12.02
C LYS A 103 20.62 -25.44 10.81
N ARG A 104 20.42 -24.15 10.52
CA ARG A 104 19.50 -23.63 9.51
C ARG A 104 20.14 -22.46 8.81
N TRP A 105 19.86 -22.31 7.53
CA TRP A 105 20.36 -21.18 6.75
C TRP A 105 19.53 -21.01 5.48
N ASP A 106 19.55 -19.80 4.94
CA ASP A 106 19.12 -19.50 3.58
C ASP A 106 20.02 -18.39 3.02
N GLN A 107 20.06 -18.25 1.69
CA GLN A 107 20.86 -17.24 0.99
C GLN A 107 20.07 -16.50 -0.08
N ARG A 108 20.38 -15.23 -0.30
CA ARG A 108 19.82 -14.45 -1.42
C ARG A 108 20.92 -13.66 -2.11
N ARG A 109 20.73 -13.44 -3.42
CA ARG A 109 21.54 -12.50 -4.18
C ARG A 109 20.83 -11.15 -4.21
N LEU A 110 21.51 -10.11 -3.76
CA LEU A 110 20.99 -8.75 -3.73
C LEU A 110 21.07 -8.09 -5.12
N PRO A 111 20.30 -7.01 -5.37
CA PRO A 111 20.28 -6.34 -6.67
C PRO A 111 21.64 -5.73 -7.07
N ASP A 112 22.49 -5.40 -6.11
CA ASP A 112 23.85 -4.90 -6.34
C ASP A 112 24.88 -6.01 -6.63
N GLY A 113 24.43 -7.26 -6.71
CA GLY A 113 25.21 -8.43 -7.07
C GLY A 113 25.87 -9.16 -5.91
N ARG A 114 25.79 -8.63 -4.67
CA ARG A 114 26.28 -9.33 -3.47
C ARG A 114 25.43 -10.56 -3.16
N THR A 115 26.02 -11.56 -2.51
CA THR A 115 25.30 -12.71 -1.97
C THR A 115 25.34 -12.62 -0.45
N VAL A 116 24.19 -12.80 0.19
CA VAL A 116 24.07 -12.83 1.65
C VAL A 116 23.52 -14.17 2.09
N ALA A 117 23.93 -14.63 3.26
CA ALA A 117 23.37 -15.77 3.95
C ALA A 117 22.97 -15.38 5.37
N LEU A 118 21.76 -15.77 5.78
CA LEU A 118 21.35 -15.72 7.16
C LEU A 118 21.49 -17.13 7.73
N VAL A 119 22.29 -17.27 8.78
CA VAL A 119 22.69 -18.56 9.33
C VAL A 119 22.35 -18.62 10.81
N GLN A 120 21.70 -19.70 11.25
CA GLN A 120 21.49 -20.01 12.65
C GLN A 120 22.69 -20.79 13.20
N ASP A 121 23.40 -20.16 14.13
CA ASP A 121 24.47 -20.78 14.90
C ASP A 121 23.92 -21.91 15.78
N ALA A 122 24.51 -23.10 15.68
CA ALA A 122 23.99 -24.31 16.32
C ALA A 122 24.17 -24.32 17.84
N ASP A 123 25.16 -23.59 18.34
CA ASP A 123 25.61 -23.63 19.72
C ASP A 123 24.95 -22.52 20.54
N SER A 124 24.86 -21.32 19.97
CA SER A 124 24.21 -20.17 20.60
C SER A 124 22.74 -19.97 20.22
N GLY A 125 22.31 -20.52 19.08
CA GLY A 125 20.99 -20.23 18.49
C GLY A 125 20.88 -18.86 17.83
N ALA A 126 21.95 -18.05 17.88
CA ALA A 126 21.99 -16.71 17.29
C ALA A 126 21.84 -16.75 15.77
N LEU A 127 21.20 -15.73 15.20
CA LEU A 127 21.14 -15.53 13.76
C LEU A 127 22.25 -14.59 13.32
N ARG A 128 23.03 -15.00 12.32
CA ARG A 128 24.21 -14.29 11.80
C ARG A 128 24.00 -14.00 10.32
N LEU A 129 24.03 -12.72 9.95
CA LEU A 129 24.02 -12.29 8.55
C LEU A 129 25.45 -12.22 8.03
N ILE A 130 25.75 -13.07 7.06
CA ILE A 130 27.06 -13.16 6.41
C ILE A 130 26.94 -12.63 4.98
N GLU A 131 27.82 -11.71 4.61
CA GLU A 131 27.97 -11.21 3.25
C GLU A 131 29.14 -11.91 2.56
N ALA A 132 28.92 -12.34 1.32
CA ALA A 132 29.95 -12.77 0.40
C ALA A 132 30.23 -11.66 -0.62
N ARG A 133 31.45 -11.12 -0.58
CA ARG A 133 31.89 -10.08 -1.50
C ARG A 133 33.38 -10.20 -1.76
N ARG A 134 33.77 -10.07 -3.04
CA ARG A 134 35.18 -10.04 -3.48
C ARG A 134 36.01 -11.24 -2.97
N GLY A 135 35.40 -12.43 -2.90
CA GLY A 135 36.10 -13.65 -2.47
C GLY A 135 36.28 -13.76 -0.95
N GLN A 136 35.61 -12.93 -0.16
CA GLN A 136 35.65 -12.95 1.29
C GLN A 136 34.25 -13.16 1.88
N LEU A 137 34.22 -13.69 3.11
CA LEU A 137 33.03 -13.83 3.94
C LEU A 137 33.14 -12.90 5.14
N GLU A 138 32.17 -12.02 5.32
CA GLU A 138 32.12 -11.07 6.43
C GLU A 138 30.81 -11.19 7.21
N GLU A 139 30.88 -11.32 8.53
CA GLU A 139 29.68 -11.16 9.37
C GLU A 139 29.30 -9.69 9.44
N ARG A 140 28.16 -9.34 8.85
CA ARG A 140 27.63 -7.98 8.83
C ARG A 140 26.89 -7.66 10.11
N ARG A 141 26.17 -8.64 10.65
CA ARG A 141 25.30 -8.45 11.81
C ARG A 141 24.99 -9.78 12.50
N ARG A 142 24.64 -9.65 13.78
CA ARG A 142 24.17 -10.75 14.63
C ARG A 142 22.98 -10.31 15.46
N TRP A 143 22.02 -11.21 15.60
CA TRP A 143 20.88 -11.08 16.49
C TRP A 143 20.77 -12.30 17.38
N ASP A 144 20.15 -12.12 18.54
CA ASP A 144 19.66 -13.26 19.29
C ASP A 144 18.62 -13.99 18.46
N GLY A 145 18.53 -15.31 18.64
CA GLY A 145 17.47 -16.10 18.03
C GLY A 145 16.08 -15.66 18.51
N PRO A 146 15.01 -16.10 17.83
CA PRO A 146 13.65 -15.85 18.32
C PRO A 146 13.46 -16.46 19.72
N ALA A 147 12.45 -15.97 20.44
CA ALA A 147 12.10 -16.45 21.79
C ALA A 147 11.47 -17.87 21.81
N PHE A 148 11.41 -18.54 20.66
CA PHE A 148 10.87 -19.87 20.46
C PHE A 148 11.88 -20.77 19.73
N ASN A 149 11.63 -22.08 19.73
CA ASN A 149 12.49 -23.04 19.04
C ASN A 149 12.38 -22.87 17.53
N LEU A 150 13.46 -22.45 16.87
CA LEU A 150 13.47 -22.27 15.42
C LEU A 150 13.50 -23.63 14.68
N GLU A 151 12.50 -23.87 13.84
CA GLU A 151 12.33 -25.07 12.99
C GLU A 151 12.60 -24.83 11.51
N ALA A 152 12.36 -23.61 11.01
CA ALA A 152 12.70 -23.26 9.64
C ALA A 152 13.09 -21.79 9.51
N LEU A 153 13.99 -21.52 8.56
CA LEU A 153 14.56 -20.20 8.28
C LEU A 153 14.57 -19.99 6.77
N CYS A 154 13.89 -18.97 6.27
CA CYS A 154 13.88 -18.62 4.85
C CYS A 154 14.00 -17.12 4.63
N LEU A 155 14.86 -16.72 3.72
CA LEU A 155 14.99 -15.34 3.28
C LEU A 155 13.90 -14.98 2.27
N TYR A 156 13.59 -13.70 2.19
CA TYR A 156 12.66 -13.14 1.22
C TYR A 156 13.22 -11.80 0.73
N LEU A 157 13.20 -11.59 -0.57
CA LEU A 157 13.63 -10.33 -1.18
C LEU A 157 12.53 -9.83 -2.14
N PRO A 158 11.59 -8.99 -1.67
CA PRO A 158 10.46 -8.54 -2.48
C PRO A 158 10.94 -7.86 -3.78
N PRO A 159 10.46 -8.27 -4.96
CA PRO A 159 10.92 -7.71 -6.23
C PRO A 159 10.61 -6.21 -6.37
N ALA A 160 9.47 -5.76 -5.85
CA ALA A 160 9.03 -4.37 -5.97
C ALA A 160 9.75 -3.42 -5.00
N GLN A 161 10.31 -3.96 -3.92
CA GLN A 161 11.07 -3.22 -2.92
C GLN A 161 12.08 -4.18 -2.27
N PRO A 162 13.32 -4.26 -2.80
CA PRO A 162 14.28 -5.32 -2.45
C PRO A 162 14.96 -5.06 -1.09
N LEU A 163 14.15 -5.07 -0.04
CA LEU A 163 14.59 -5.06 1.34
C LEU A 163 14.63 -6.50 1.84
N LEU A 164 15.80 -6.94 2.29
CA LEU A 164 15.99 -8.32 2.73
C LEU A 164 15.16 -8.60 3.99
N GLN A 165 14.41 -9.68 3.94
CA GLN A 165 13.55 -10.13 5.03
C GLN A 165 13.83 -11.60 5.34
N ALA A 166 13.41 -12.05 6.52
CA ALA A 166 13.50 -13.46 6.90
C ALA A 166 12.24 -13.94 7.61
N PHE A 167 11.79 -15.12 7.24
CA PHE A 167 10.84 -15.91 8.01
C PHE A 167 11.61 -16.80 8.98
N VAL A 168 11.30 -16.63 10.27
CA VAL A 168 11.76 -17.51 11.35
C VAL A 168 10.54 -18.27 11.88
N LEU A 169 10.49 -19.58 11.68
CA LEU A 169 9.30 -20.39 11.93
C LEU A 169 9.57 -21.40 13.04
N GLY A 170 8.67 -21.50 14.02
CA GLY A 170 8.75 -22.40 15.15
C GLY A 170 8.04 -23.74 14.98
N ASP A 171 8.10 -24.57 16.02
CA ASP A 171 7.47 -25.89 16.11
C ASP A 171 5.98 -25.83 16.50
N ASP A 172 5.57 -24.82 17.24
CA ASP A 172 4.20 -24.64 17.75
C ASP A 172 3.27 -23.85 16.82
N GLY A 173 3.73 -23.57 15.59
CA GLY A 173 3.01 -22.75 14.62
C GLY A 173 3.17 -21.24 14.83
N ILE A 174 4.00 -20.82 15.79
CA ILE A 174 4.42 -19.42 15.91
C ILE A 174 5.58 -19.16 14.94
N GLY A 175 5.54 -18.03 14.26
CA GLY A 175 6.68 -17.53 13.48
C GLY A 175 6.76 -16.01 13.52
N GLU A 176 7.84 -15.47 12.99
CA GLU A 176 8.03 -14.05 12.79
C GLU A 176 8.58 -13.78 11.39
N GLN A 177 8.22 -12.63 10.84
CA GLN A 177 8.85 -12.06 9.66
C GLN A 177 9.70 -10.87 10.10
N TRP A 178 10.98 -10.93 9.78
CA TRP A 178 12.00 -9.97 10.20
C TRP A 178 12.41 -9.10 9.03
N LEU A 179 12.66 -7.81 9.28
CA LEU A 179 13.37 -6.94 8.33
C LEU A 179 14.87 -7.08 8.60
N VAL A 180 15.56 -7.77 7.71
CA VAL A 180 16.98 -8.11 7.85
C VAL A 180 17.77 -7.08 7.05
N ASP A 181 17.74 -5.81 7.49
CA ASP A 181 18.56 -4.78 6.85
C ASP A 181 20.03 -4.90 7.25
N GLU A 182 20.91 -4.65 6.28
CA GLU A 182 22.35 -4.68 6.41
C GLU A 182 22.90 -3.43 7.10
N GLN A 183 22.24 -2.28 6.95
CA GLN A 183 22.72 -0.98 7.42
C GLN A 183 22.35 -0.73 8.89
N GLY A 184 21.25 -1.34 9.35
CA GLY A 184 20.74 -1.19 10.71
C GLY A 184 19.79 -0.02 10.83
N PHE A 185 18.76 -0.22 11.65
CA PHE A 185 17.73 0.78 11.85
C PHE A 185 18.09 1.73 12.99
N PRO A 186 17.62 3.00 12.93
CA PRO A 186 17.53 3.83 14.11
C PRO A 186 16.74 3.09 15.20
N ASP A 187 17.20 3.14 16.45
CA ASP A 187 16.44 2.57 17.57
C ASP A 187 15.18 3.43 17.81
N THR A 188 14.04 3.00 17.26
CA THR A 188 12.77 3.73 17.35
C THR A 188 12.01 3.42 18.64
N SER A 189 12.60 2.68 19.59
CA SER A 189 11.95 2.35 20.86
C SER A 189 11.90 3.49 21.89
N GLY A 190 12.36 4.69 21.53
CA GLY A 190 12.37 5.87 22.39
C GLY A 190 11.15 6.79 22.26
N THR A 191 9.95 6.35 22.67
CA THR A 191 8.86 7.28 23.04
C THR A 191 8.19 6.86 24.35
N SER A 192 8.94 7.01 25.45
CA SER A 192 8.37 7.50 26.71
C SER A 192 9.24 8.64 27.20
N GLY A 193 8.62 9.78 27.51
CA GLY A 193 9.31 11.06 27.67
C GLY A 193 10.29 11.08 28.84
N THR A 194 11.42 11.77 28.64
CA THR A 194 11.95 12.82 29.52
C THR A 194 13.18 13.44 28.87
N SER A 195 13.28 14.76 29.03
CA SER A 195 14.33 15.65 28.53
C SER A 195 15.75 15.30 28.99
N GLY A 196 16.73 15.47 28.10
CA GLY A 196 18.15 15.57 28.49
C GLY A 196 19.09 15.74 27.30
N MET A 197 19.60 16.94 27.09
CA MET A 197 20.73 17.23 26.18
C MET A 197 22.01 16.56 26.69
N SER A 198 22.77 15.89 25.82
CA SER A 198 24.22 16.05 25.71
C SER A 198 24.75 15.29 24.50
N GLY A 199 25.66 15.93 23.75
CA GLY A 199 26.36 15.29 22.64
C GLY A 199 27.56 14.50 23.12
N ALA A 200 27.91 13.45 22.38
CA ALA A 200 29.26 12.91 22.31
C ALA A 200 29.43 12.07 21.04
N SER A 201 30.41 12.45 20.24
CA SER A 201 31.07 11.62 19.24
C SER A 201 31.68 10.37 19.88
N GLY A 202 31.48 9.19 19.28
CA GLY A 202 32.11 7.95 19.71
C GLY A 202 32.16 6.90 18.59
N THR A 203 33.38 6.60 18.14
CA THR A 203 33.73 5.51 17.23
C THR A 203 33.70 4.14 17.92
N SER A 204 33.31 3.12 17.14
CA SER A 204 33.69 1.68 17.21
C SER A 204 33.45 0.87 18.49
N GLY A 205 32.74 -0.25 18.33
CA GLY A 205 32.90 -1.46 19.14
C GLY A 205 31.76 -1.77 20.12
N ALA A 206 30.67 -2.36 19.64
CA ALA A 206 29.73 -3.07 20.51
C ALA A 206 29.29 -4.37 19.81
N SER A 207 29.99 -5.45 20.14
CA SER A 207 29.67 -6.84 19.78
C SER A 207 28.54 -7.41 20.66
N GLY A 208 27.45 -6.65 20.82
CA GLY A 208 26.22 -7.11 21.46
C GLY A 208 25.22 -7.51 20.38
N ALA A 209 24.52 -8.64 20.56
CA ALA A 209 23.44 -9.02 19.67
C ALA A 209 22.37 -7.92 19.63
N ALA A 210 21.99 -7.48 18.43
CA ALA A 210 20.90 -6.53 18.28
C ALA A 210 19.55 -7.21 18.59
N ARG A 211 18.58 -6.45 19.11
CA ARG A 211 17.19 -6.94 19.26
C ARG A 211 16.63 -7.37 17.90
N SER A 212 15.81 -8.42 17.91
CA SER A 212 15.17 -8.99 16.72
C SER A 212 14.34 -7.94 15.97
N PRO A 213 14.57 -7.72 14.66
CA PRO A 213 13.88 -6.69 13.87
C PRO A 213 12.53 -7.21 13.36
N VAL A 214 11.65 -7.59 14.29
CA VAL A 214 10.34 -8.18 13.97
C VAL A 214 9.45 -7.15 13.29
N MET A 215 9.06 -7.42 12.04
CA MET A 215 8.02 -6.66 11.33
C MET A 215 6.63 -7.14 11.73
N ARG A 216 6.45 -8.47 11.80
CA ARG A 216 5.18 -9.06 12.23
C ARG A 216 5.39 -10.45 12.81
N ARG A 217 4.41 -10.85 13.61
CA ARG A 217 4.19 -12.26 13.94
C ARG A 217 3.42 -12.94 12.82
N VAL A 218 3.77 -14.18 12.56
CA VAL A 218 3.17 -15.04 11.54
C VAL A 218 2.54 -16.22 12.26
N ALA A 219 1.24 -16.40 12.07
CA ALA A 219 0.57 -17.64 12.44
C ALA A 219 0.88 -18.68 11.35
N SER A 220 1.95 -19.44 11.55
CA SER A 220 2.40 -20.49 10.64
C SER A 220 1.71 -21.82 10.96
N VAL A 221 2.23 -22.89 10.37
CA VAL A 221 1.83 -24.28 10.62
C VAL A 221 2.70 -24.87 11.73
N PRO A 222 2.16 -25.73 12.60
CA PRO A 222 2.96 -26.52 13.53
C PRO A 222 4.00 -27.36 12.78
N ASP A 223 5.08 -27.74 13.46
CA ASP A 223 6.12 -28.62 12.92
C ASP A 223 6.61 -28.21 11.51
N ALA A 224 6.91 -26.92 11.33
CA ALA A 224 7.45 -26.36 10.09
C ALA A 224 8.87 -26.87 9.80
N LYS A 225 9.01 -28.11 9.30
CA LYS A 225 10.31 -28.79 9.10
C LYS A 225 11.10 -28.29 7.90
N GLY A 226 10.49 -27.45 7.06
CA GLY A 226 11.15 -26.82 5.91
C GLY A 226 10.34 -25.66 5.38
N CYS A 227 11.03 -24.69 4.78
CA CYS A 227 10.38 -23.63 4.04
C CYS A 227 11.15 -23.31 2.76
N ALA A 228 10.49 -22.60 1.85
CA ALA A 228 11.11 -21.94 0.71
C ALA A 228 10.30 -20.68 0.40
N VAL A 229 10.94 -19.62 -0.08
CA VAL A 229 10.22 -18.43 -0.56
C VAL A 229 10.50 -18.28 -2.05
N ARG A 230 9.44 -18.05 -2.84
CA ARG A 230 9.58 -17.54 -4.20
C ARG A 230 9.34 -16.05 -4.18
N ASP A 231 10.43 -15.31 -4.30
CA ASP A 231 10.43 -13.85 -4.25
C ASP A 231 9.51 -13.27 -5.34
N GLU A 232 9.57 -13.80 -6.57
CA GLU A 232 8.77 -13.32 -7.70
C GLU A 232 7.26 -13.54 -7.58
N GLU A 233 6.84 -14.44 -6.69
CA GLU A 233 5.42 -14.72 -6.42
C GLU A 233 4.93 -14.04 -5.15
N ASN A 234 5.84 -13.45 -4.37
CA ASN A 234 5.62 -13.03 -2.99
C ASN A 234 5.00 -14.16 -2.15
N ARG A 235 5.55 -15.38 -2.25
CA ARG A 235 4.98 -16.59 -1.63
C ARG A 235 5.98 -17.34 -0.76
N LEU A 236 5.59 -17.56 0.49
CA LEU A 236 6.26 -18.48 1.42
C LEU A 236 5.60 -19.85 1.33
N TYR A 237 6.42 -20.88 1.13
CA TYR A 237 6.02 -22.27 1.19
C TYR A 237 6.55 -22.90 2.49
N VAL A 238 5.69 -23.60 3.22
CA VAL A 238 6.05 -24.23 4.50
C VAL A 238 5.59 -25.69 4.48
N ALA A 239 6.53 -26.62 4.65
CA ALA A 239 6.24 -28.04 4.72
C ALA A 239 5.97 -28.45 6.16
N GLU A 240 4.73 -28.86 6.44
CA GLU A 240 4.27 -29.37 7.72
C GLU A 240 4.40 -30.90 7.74
N ALA A 241 5.09 -31.43 8.74
CA ALA A 241 5.29 -32.86 8.88
C ALA A 241 3.94 -33.58 9.06
N GLY A 242 3.68 -34.59 8.20
CA GLY A 242 2.46 -35.40 8.26
C GLY A 242 1.21 -34.77 7.66
N VAL A 243 1.27 -33.51 7.19
CA VAL A 243 0.12 -32.81 6.58
C VAL A 243 0.37 -32.47 5.11
N GLY A 244 1.49 -31.80 4.79
CA GLY A 244 1.83 -31.43 3.42
C GLY A 244 2.39 -30.02 3.27
N LEU A 245 2.35 -29.49 2.06
CA LEU A 245 2.88 -28.18 1.72
C LEU A 245 1.83 -27.08 1.77
N TRP A 246 2.10 -26.06 2.57
CA TRP A 246 1.29 -24.85 2.66
C TRP A 246 1.94 -23.70 1.90
N ALA A 247 1.13 -22.94 1.18
CA ALA A 247 1.51 -21.66 0.59
C ALA A 247 0.90 -20.53 1.44
N GLN A 248 1.72 -19.54 1.79
CA GLN A 248 1.39 -18.38 2.62
C GLN A 248 1.88 -17.09 1.95
N SER A 249 1.24 -15.94 2.18
CA SER A 249 1.76 -14.67 1.68
C SER A 249 3.14 -14.37 2.26
N ALA A 250 4.10 -14.03 1.40
CA ALA A 250 5.36 -13.44 1.84
C ALA A 250 5.24 -11.92 2.06
N ASP A 251 4.22 -11.27 1.49
CA ASP A 251 3.92 -9.87 1.79
C ASP A 251 3.56 -9.70 3.27
N ALA A 252 4.22 -8.77 3.96
CA ALA A 252 3.98 -8.53 5.39
C ALA A 252 2.59 -7.95 5.66
N GLU A 253 1.98 -7.36 4.63
CA GLU A 253 0.70 -6.69 4.72
C GLU A 253 -0.49 -7.61 4.44
N ARG A 254 -0.25 -8.85 4.01
CA ARG A 254 -1.31 -9.82 3.66
C ARG A 254 -1.30 -11.05 4.54
N HIS A 255 -2.50 -11.61 4.73
CA HIS A 255 -2.70 -12.90 5.36
C HIS A 255 -3.48 -13.81 4.41
N GLU A 256 -2.78 -14.79 3.86
CA GLU A 256 -3.40 -15.88 3.11
C GLU A 256 -2.63 -17.16 3.41
N ARG A 257 -3.35 -18.28 3.51
CA ARG A 257 -2.75 -19.60 3.72
C ARG A 257 -3.60 -20.67 3.06
N ARG A 258 -2.98 -21.52 2.25
CA ARG A 258 -3.66 -22.63 1.55
C ARG A 258 -2.76 -23.86 1.50
N LEU A 259 -3.33 -25.03 1.75
CA LEU A 259 -2.66 -26.31 1.51
C LEU A 259 -2.61 -26.56 0.00
N VAL A 260 -1.41 -26.62 -0.58
CA VAL A 260 -1.19 -26.73 -2.04
C VAL A 260 -0.69 -28.11 -2.46
N ALA A 261 -0.07 -28.87 -1.56
CA ALA A 261 0.30 -30.26 -1.81
C ALA A 261 0.07 -31.11 -0.56
N PRO A 262 -1.16 -31.62 -0.34
CA PRO A 262 -1.45 -32.54 0.76
C PRO A 262 -0.54 -33.78 0.71
N GLY A 263 -0.01 -34.19 1.86
CA GLY A 263 0.85 -35.37 2.01
C GLY A 263 2.30 -35.21 1.54
N LEU A 264 2.71 -34.03 1.04
CA LEU A 264 4.10 -33.78 0.67
C LEU A 264 5.02 -33.92 1.90
N ALA A 265 6.04 -34.78 1.81
CA ALA A 265 7.06 -34.86 2.85
C ALA A 265 7.99 -33.63 2.80
N PRO A 266 8.49 -33.12 3.94
CA PRO A 266 9.39 -31.97 3.96
C PRO A 266 10.65 -32.12 3.08
N ALA A 267 11.18 -33.34 2.94
CA ALA A 267 12.34 -33.62 2.10
C ALA A 267 12.07 -33.44 0.60
N ASP A 268 10.81 -33.50 0.17
CA ASP A 268 10.41 -33.39 -1.24
C ASP A 268 10.12 -31.94 -1.66
N LEU A 269 10.18 -30.98 -0.72
CA LEU A 269 9.96 -29.55 -1.01
C LEU A 269 10.84 -29.05 -2.17
N PRO A 270 12.17 -29.27 -2.21
CA PRO A 270 12.99 -28.78 -3.32
C PRO A 270 12.59 -29.35 -4.69
N LEU A 271 12.19 -30.63 -4.72
CA LEU A 271 11.71 -31.28 -5.94
C LEU A 271 10.38 -30.68 -6.39
N TRP A 272 9.45 -30.47 -5.45
CA TRP A 272 8.17 -29.82 -5.73
C TRP A 272 8.37 -28.40 -6.28
N MET A 273 9.26 -27.61 -5.65
CA MET A 273 9.59 -26.26 -6.08
C MET A 273 10.22 -26.24 -7.48
N SER A 274 10.97 -27.27 -7.87
CA SER A 274 11.59 -27.38 -9.19
C SER A 274 10.58 -27.83 -10.27
N ALA A 275 9.59 -28.65 -9.89
CA ALA A 275 8.60 -29.20 -10.80
C ALA A 275 7.46 -28.22 -11.14
N HIS A 276 7.21 -27.21 -10.30
CA HIS A 276 6.15 -26.24 -10.51
C HIS A 276 6.73 -24.91 -10.98
N ALA A 277 6.27 -24.39 -12.12
CA ALA A 277 6.72 -23.09 -12.59
C ALA A 277 6.31 -21.97 -11.62
N ALA A 278 7.06 -20.86 -11.64
CA ALA A 278 6.74 -19.72 -10.81
C ALA A 278 5.64 -18.85 -11.41
N GLU A 279 4.64 -18.46 -10.61
CA GLU A 279 3.58 -17.54 -11.02
C GLU A 279 4.00 -16.09 -10.74
N ARG A 280 4.26 -15.30 -11.78
CA ARG A 280 4.71 -13.91 -11.63
C ARG A 280 3.55 -12.95 -11.80
N PRO A 281 2.89 -12.49 -10.71
CA PRO A 281 1.89 -11.44 -10.83
C PRO A 281 2.52 -10.17 -11.40
N ALA A 282 1.70 -9.37 -12.08
CA ALA A 282 2.14 -8.06 -12.54
C ALA A 282 2.59 -7.21 -11.35
N ALA A 283 3.82 -6.69 -11.41
CA ALA A 283 4.34 -5.83 -10.36
C ALA A 283 3.55 -4.51 -10.33
N ILE A 284 3.00 -4.18 -9.16
CA ILE A 284 2.41 -2.87 -8.91
C ILE A 284 3.53 -1.96 -8.40
N PRO A 285 3.76 -0.79 -9.03
CA PRO A 285 4.76 0.17 -8.56
C PRO A 285 4.57 0.56 -7.09
N VAL A 286 5.67 0.78 -6.38
CA VAL A 286 5.68 1.13 -4.96
C VAL A 286 6.16 2.57 -4.78
N VAL A 287 5.41 3.32 -3.98
CA VAL A 287 5.77 4.66 -3.48
C VAL A 287 6.13 4.57 -2.01
N GLN A 288 6.98 5.49 -1.52
CA GLN A 288 7.39 5.48 -0.12
C GLN A 288 6.78 6.64 0.68
N PRO A 289 6.29 6.40 1.90
CA PRO A 289 5.91 7.47 2.80
C PRO A 289 7.16 8.18 3.33
N SER A 290 6.97 9.46 3.68
CA SER A 290 8.02 10.33 4.26
C SER A 290 7.78 10.65 5.73
N ALA A 291 6.56 10.44 6.21
CA ALA A 291 6.16 10.58 7.61
C ALA A 291 4.93 9.71 7.88
N GLN A 292 4.58 9.57 9.16
CA GLN A 292 3.35 8.91 9.61
C GLN A 292 2.85 9.60 10.88
N THR A 293 1.54 9.55 11.13
CA THR A 293 0.98 10.07 12.39
C THR A 293 1.36 9.18 13.57
N VAL A 294 1.34 9.74 14.77
CA VAL A 294 1.23 8.93 15.98
C VAL A 294 0.00 8.01 15.87
N PRO A 295 0.03 6.81 16.46
CA PRO A 295 -1.13 5.91 16.44
C PRO A 295 -2.38 6.55 17.03
N VAL A 296 -3.54 6.20 16.48
CA VAL A 296 -4.81 6.66 17.03
C VAL A 296 -5.04 6.11 18.44
N ARG A 297 -5.97 6.74 19.17
CA ARG A 297 -6.25 6.40 20.57
C ARG A 297 -7.08 5.11 20.70
N GLY A 298 -7.88 4.78 19.70
CA GLY A 298 -8.68 3.56 19.62
C GLY A 298 -7.84 2.33 19.26
N SER A 299 -8.28 1.15 19.71
CA SER A 299 -7.63 -0.12 19.41
C SER A 299 -8.35 -0.92 18.33
N GLY A 300 -7.62 -1.79 17.62
CA GLY A 300 -8.16 -2.55 16.49
C GLY A 300 -8.52 -1.61 15.34
N ASP A 301 -9.60 -1.94 14.64
CA ASP A 301 -10.16 -1.14 13.55
C ASP A 301 -10.73 0.21 14.06
N ALA A 302 -9.96 1.29 13.94
CA ALA A 302 -10.15 2.56 14.61
C ALA A 302 -9.77 3.79 13.75
N ALA A 303 -8.57 3.84 13.14
CA ALA A 303 -8.25 4.94 12.22
C ALA A 303 -9.02 4.70 10.93
N ASP A 304 -9.63 5.73 10.34
CA ASP A 304 -10.53 5.53 9.21
C ASP A 304 -10.23 6.52 8.08
N ASP A 305 -10.49 7.81 8.28
CA ASP A 305 -10.50 8.79 7.20
C ASP A 305 -9.71 10.06 7.52
N PRO A 306 -8.81 10.50 6.63
CA PRO A 306 -8.10 11.76 6.78
C PRO A 306 -8.75 12.92 6.00
N ALA A 307 -8.51 14.16 6.43
CA ALA A 307 -8.72 15.37 5.62
C ALA A 307 -7.60 16.39 5.81
N ILE A 308 -7.23 17.15 4.79
CA ILE A 308 -6.07 18.05 4.82
C ILE A 308 -6.53 19.52 4.83
N TRP A 309 -6.28 20.21 5.96
CA TRP A 309 -6.49 21.65 6.07
C TRP A 309 -5.22 22.40 5.72
N VAL A 310 -5.27 23.25 4.68
CA VAL A 310 -4.11 24.02 4.20
C VAL A 310 -4.06 25.38 4.89
N HIS A 311 -3.00 25.63 5.65
CA HIS A 311 -2.87 26.93 6.31
C HIS A 311 -2.67 28.04 5.27
N PRO A 312 -3.48 29.12 5.27
CA PRO A 312 -3.55 30.10 4.17
C PRO A 312 -2.31 30.99 3.97
N ARG A 313 -1.29 30.89 4.83
CA ARG A 313 -0.13 31.80 4.88
C ARG A 313 1.17 31.13 5.29
N LYS A 314 1.09 30.01 6.02
CA LYS A 314 2.24 29.26 6.53
C LYS A 314 2.03 27.78 6.18
N PRO A 315 2.38 27.34 4.96
CA PRO A 315 1.99 26.01 4.50
C PRO A 315 2.49 24.85 5.37
N SER A 316 3.64 25.02 6.02
CA SER A 316 4.20 24.07 6.99
C SER A 316 3.38 23.94 8.29
N ALA A 317 2.49 24.89 8.55
CA ALA A 317 1.55 24.89 9.67
C ALA A 317 0.15 24.38 9.27
N SER A 318 0.03 23.69 8.14
CA SER A 318 -1.18 22.94 7.76
C SER A 318 -1.49 21.81 8.75
N ARG A 319 -2.69 21.24 8.68
CA ARG A 319 -3.15 20.18 9.57
C ARG A 319 -3.72 19.01 8.78
N ILE A 320 -3.61 17.83 9.38
CA ILE A 320 -4.29 16.62 8.96
C ILE A 320 -5.33 16.31 10.02
N LEU A 321 -6.59 16.24 9.64
CA LEU A 321 -7.66 15.70 10.45
C LEU A 321 -7.67 14.19 10.21
N GLY A 322 -7.93 13.38 11.23
CA GLY A 322 -8.04 11.93 11.08
C GLY A 322 -9.06 11.37 12.04
N THR A 323 -10.06 10.67 11.53
CA THR A 323 -11.09 10.05 12.37
C THR A 323 -10.53 8.84 13.11
N ASP A 324 -10.89 8.76 14.38
CA ASP A 324 -10.85 7.56 15.19
C ASP A 324 -12.30 7.10 15.35
N LYS A 325 -12.74 6.14 14.53
CA LYS A 325 -14.14 5.72 14.43
C LYS A 325 -14.73 5.12 15.70
N LYS A 326 -13.91 4.95 16.72
CA LYS A 326 -14.30 4.52 18.07
C LYS A 326 -14.39 5.67 19.06
N LEU A 327 -13.59 6.73 18.93
CA LEU A 327 -13.41 7.71 19.99
C LEU A 327 -13.59 9.18 19.60
N GLY A 328 -13.29 9.59 18.36
CA GLY A 328 -13.39 11.00 17.99
C GLY A 328 -12.55 11.42 16.79
N LEU A 329 -12.09 12.67 16.80
CA LEU A 329 -11.33 13.28 15.70
C LEU A 329 -9.96 13.75 16.20
N GLY A 330 -8.90 13.19 15.64
CA GLY A 330 -7.53 13.64 15.85
C GLY A 330 -7.14 14.75 14.86
N VAL A 331 -6.27 15.65 15.29
CA VAL A 331 -5.71 16.74 14.47
C VAL A 331 -4.20 16.71 14.59
N TYR A 332 -3.51 16.48 13.48
CA TYR A 332 -2.08 16.27 13.40
C TYR A 332 -1.38 17.37 12.62
N ASP A 333 -0.11 17.61 12.92
CA ASP A 333 0.77 18.39 12.05
C ASP A 333 1.36 17.54 10.91
N LEU A 334 2.12 18.17 10.02
CA LEU A 334 2.77 17.50 8.88
C LEU A 334 3.97 16.62 9.28
N GLN A 335 4.30 16.54 10.57
CA GLN A 335 5.26 15.59 11.13
C GLN A 335 4.55 14.41 11.81
N GLY A 336 3.21 14.40 11.78
CA GLY A 336 2.39 13.35 12.35
C GLY A 336 2.12 13.47 13.85
N ARG A 337 2.49 14.58 14.50
CA ARG A 337 2.25 14.79 15.94
C ARG A 337 0.82 15.24 16.17
N GLU A 338 0.13 14.63 17.13
CA GLU A 338 -1.21 15.07 17.54
C GLU A 338 -1.13 16.45 18.22
N THR A 339 -1.84 17.42 17.66
CA THR A 339 -1.94 18.81 18.15
C THR A 339 -3.25 19.07 18.89
N GLN A 340 -4.29 18.28 18.58
CA GLN A 340 -5.58 18.33 19.23
C GLN A 340 -6.29 16.98 19.06
N PHE A 341 -7.12 16.62 20.04
CA PHE A 341 -8.08 15.52 19.93
C PHE A 341 -9.45 15.99 20.40
N LEU A 342 -10.49 15.73 19.61
CA LEU A 342 -11.88 16.04 19.96
C LEU A 342 -12.63 14.74 20.26
N PRO A 343 -13.04 14.47 21.52
CA PRO A 343 -13.73 13.25 21.92
C PRO A 343 -15.22 13.29 21.54
N VAL A 344 -15.52 13.34 20.24
CA VAL A 344 -16.88 13.54 19.70
C VAL A 344 -17.66 12.23 19.49
N GLY A 345 -17.11 11.10 19.94
CA GLY A 345 -17.72 9.77 19.80
C GLY A 345 -17.38 9.11 18.46
N ARG A 346 -18.24 8.19 18.00
CA ARG A 346 -17.96 7.32 16.84
C ARG A 346 -18.14 8.01 15.48
N VAL A 347 -17.25 8.94 15.17
CA VAL A 347 -17.23 9.63 13.86
C VAL A 347 -16.60 8.74 12.78
N ASN A 348 -17.20 8.57 11.62
CA ASN A 348 -16.69 7.63 10.60
C ASN A 348 -15.70 8.32 9.65
N ASN A 349 -16.20 9.14 8.71
CA ASN A 349 -15.40 9.89 7.74
C ASN A 349 -15.36 11.38 8.07
N VAL A 350 -14.42 12.11 7.49
CA VAL A 350 -14.26 13.56 7.67
C VAL A 350 -13.88 14.22 6.35
N ASP A 351 -14.50 15.35 6.04
CA ASP A 351 -14.09 16.21 4.92
C ASP A 351 -14.18 17.68 5.32
N LEU A 352 -13.52 18.57 4.58
CA LEU A 352 -13.49 20.00 4.88
C LEU A 352 -13.49 20.87 3.63
N ARG A 353 -13.99 22.10 3.79
CA ARG A 353 -13.81 23.16 2.81
C ARG A 353 -13.42 24.46 3.50
N GLN A 354 -12.47 25.15 2.90
CA GLN A 354 -11.92 26.42 3.39
C GLN A 354 -12.52 27.59 2.62
N GLY A 355 -12.61 28.77 3.21
CA GLY A 355 -13.04 29.95 2.48
C GLY A 355 -14.54 29.97 2.12
N LEU A 356 -15.39 29.27 2.86
CA LEU A 356 -16.85 29.22 2.65
C LEU A 356 -17.51 30.56 2.98
N ARG A 357 -18.47 31.00 2.18
CA ARG A 357 -19.12 32.30 2.31
C ARG A 357 -20.48 32.16 2.99
N TYR A 358 -20.63 32.81 4.13
CA TYR A 358 -21.90 32.92 4.85
C TYR A 358 -22.12 34.38 5.27
N GLY A 359 -22.96 35.08 4.51
CA GLY A 359 -23.11 36.53 4.65
C GLY A 359 -21.81 37.27 4.30
N LYS A 360 -21.35 38.16 5.18
CA LYS A 360 -20.07 38.88 5.01
C LYS A 360 -18.86 38.13 5.56
N ALA A 361 -19.07 36.97 6.20
CA ALA A 361 -18.02 36.21 6.87
C ALA A 361 -17.54 35.04 6.00
N THR A 362 -16.28 34.68 6.20
CA THR A 362 -15.64 33.54 5.58
C THR A 362 -15.30 32.49 6.64
N TRP A 363 -15.55 31.22 6.34
CA TRP A 363 -15.39 30.11 7.28
C TRP A 363 -14.59 28.97 6.67
N ASP A 364 -13.73 28.37 7.48
CA ASP A 364 -13.17 27.05 7.22
C ASP A 364 -13.95 26.05 8.07
N LEU A 365 -14.61 25.09 7.43
CA LEU A 365 -15.47 24.12 8.10
C LEU A 365 -15.02 22.71 7.75
N ALA A 366 -15.02 21.83 8.75
CA ALA A 366 -14.99 20.39 8.55
C ALA A 366 -16.32 19.77 8.94
N VAL A 367 -16.65 18.62 8.36
CA VAL A 367 -17.84 17.83 8.68
C VAL A 367 -17.43 16.38 8.89
N ALA A 368 -18.09 15.70 9.83
CA ALA A 368 -17.90 14.27 10.04
C ALA A 368 -19.24 13.57 10.26
N SER A 369 -19.39 12.36 9.73
CA SER A 369 -20.53 11.50 10.03
C SER A 369 -20.44 10.97 11.45
N GLN A 370 -21.54 10.97 12.21
CA GLN A 370 -21.57 10.55 13.62
C GLN A 370 -22.62 9.48 13.87
N ARG A 371 -22.14 8.27 14.17
CA ARG A 371 -22.93 7.03 14.11
C ARG A 371 -23.81 6.78 15.34
N ASP A 372 -23.40 7.22 16.53
CA ASP A 372 -24.18 7.01 17.76
C ASP A 372 -25.45 7.86 17.75
N ARG A 373 -25.34 9.09 17.23
CA ARG A 373 -26.43 10.08 17.21
C ARG A 373 -27.11 10.21 15.85
N LYS A 374 -26.58 9.55 14.82
CA LYS A 374 -27.09 9.60 13.43
C LYS A 374 -27.11 11.04 12.91
N THR A 375 -26.02 11.75 13.16
CA THR A 375 -25.86 13.17 12.84
C THR A 375 -24.66 13.40 11.93
N VAL A 376 -24.58 14.60 11.37
CA VAL A 376 -23.34 15.19 10.86
C VAL A 376 -22.84 16.20 11.88
N VAL A 377 -21.62 16.03 12.38
CA VAL A 377 -20.97 17.02 13.24
C VAL A 377 -20.30 18.07 12.35
N VAL A 378 -20.60 19.35 12.58
CA VAL A 378 -19.95 20.48 11.90
C VAL A 378 -18.89 21.07 12.84
N PHE A 379 -17.67 21.21 12.35
CA PHE A 379 -16.55 21.83 13.06
C PHE A 379 -16.19 23.15 12.39
N GLN A 380 -15.90 24.16 13.21
CA GLN A 380 -15.22 25.38 12.78
C GLN A 380 -13.72 25.20 12.94
N ILE A 381 -12.94 25.66 11.96
CA ILE A 381 -11.48 25.68 12.00
C ILE A 381 -11.03 27.14 12.10
N ASP A 382 -10.25 27.45 13.13
CA ASP A 382 -9.70 28.80 13.31
C ASP A 382 -8.42 29.03 12.49
N GLY A 383 -7.88 30.25 12.54
CA GLY A 383 -6.68 30.61 11.79
C GLY A 383 -5.38 29.92 12.23
N ALA A 384 -5.39 29.19 13.36
CA ALA A 384 -4.29 28.37 13.85
C ALA A 384 -4.48 26.87 13.53
N GLY A 385 -5.60 26.51 12.89
CA GLY A 385 -5.98 25.14 12.60
C GLY A 385 -6.58 24.41 13.80
N HIS A 386 -7.08 25.12 14.81
CA HIS A 386 -7.79 24.52 15.94
C HIS A 386 -9.27 24.31 15.58
N LEU A 387 -9.79 23.13 15.92
CA LEU A 387 -11.17 22.74 15.64
C LEU A 387 -12.07 22.96 16.85
N THR A 388 -13.30 23.40 16.61
CA THR A 388 -14.37 23.42 17.61
C THR A 388 -15.66 22.88 17.02
N ALA A 389 -16.30 21.92 17.70
CA ALA A 389 -17.63 21.44 17.30
C ALA A 389 -18.65 22.58 17.43
N ALA A 390 -19.35 22.88 16.34
CA ALA A 390 -20.26 24.03 16.23
C ALA A 390 -21.73 23.63 16.11
N ALA A 391 -22.03 22.47 15.54
CA ALA A 391 -23.39 21.93 15.44
C ALA A 391 -23.40 20.43 15.20
N GLU A 392 -24.54 19.80 15.48
CA GLU A 392 -24.87 18.47 14.99
C GLU A 392 -26.17 18.52 14.18
N LEU A 393 -26.13 18.01 12.96
CA LEU A 393 -27.23 18.05 12.01
C LEU A 393 -27.86 16.66 11.93
N PRO A 394 -29.16 16.48 12.26
CA PRO A 394 -29.81 15.19 12.10
C PRO A 394 -29.90 14.82 10.62
N THR A 395 -29.54 13.59 10.28
CA THR A 395 -29.63 13.09 8.88
C THR A 395 -30.98 12.43 8.59
N GLY A 396 -31.53 11.74 9.59
CA GLY A 396 -32.70 10.86 9.40
C GLY A 396 -32.35 9.49 8.80
N LEU A 397 -31.05 9.19 8.64
CA LEU A 397 -30.55 7.88 8.21
C LEU A 397 -30.42 6.93 9.41
N ASP A 398 -30.40 5.62 9.15
CA ASP A 398 -30.41 4.60 10.19
C ASP A 398 -28.99 4.22 10.61
N GLU A 399 -28.11 4.02 9.64
CA GLU A 399 -26.71 3.66 9.80
C GLU A 399 -25.83 4.63 9.00
N VAL A 400 -25.74 5.88 9.48
CA VAL A 400 -24.87 6.91 8.90
C VAL A 400 -23.45 6.36 8.76
N TYR A 401 -22.83 6.54 7.59
CA TYR A 401 -21.54 5.94 7.28
C TYR A 401 -20.59 6.91 6.59
N GLY A 402 -20.43 6.85 5.28
CA GLY A 402 -19.60 7.75 4.48
C GLY A 402 -20.08 9.20 4.46
N ILE A 403 -19.13 10.14 4.39
CA ILE A 403 -19.40 11.57 4.22
C ILE A 403 -18.33 12.24 3.36
N CYS A 404 -18.75 13.17 2.51
CA CYS A 404 -17.89 14.15 1.87
C CYS A 404 -18.66 15.48 1.73
N SER A 405 -17.98 16.52 1.28
CA SER A 405 -18.51 17.87 1.21
C SER A 405 -18.05 18.58 -0.06
N GLY A 406 -18.76 19.64 -0.45
CA GLY A 406 -18.40 20.44 -1.60
C GLY A 406 -18.98 21.84 -1.52
N ARG A 407 -18.31 22.81 -2.12
CA ARG A 407 -18.81 24.17 -2.24
C ARG A 407 -19.99 24.21 -3.19
N ASN A 408 -21.10 24.75 -2.71
CA ASN A 408 -22.27 25.00 -3.54
C ASN A 408 -22.12 26.30 -4.36
N PRO A 409 -22.96 26.53 -5.39
CA PRO A 409 -22.85 27.70 -6.27
C PRO A 409 -22.94 29.05 -5.54
N ASP A 410 -23.60 29.11 -4.38
CA ASP A 410 -23.70 30.31 -3.55
C ASP A 410 -22.43 30.58 -2.71
N GLY A 411 -21.45 29.68 -2.78
CA GLY A 411 -20.18 29.74 -2.06
C GLY A 411 -20.23 29.16 -0.64
N GLY A 412 -21.37 28.61 -0.23
CA GLY A 412 -21.56 27.85 1.00
C GLY A 412 -21.20 26.37 0.84
N LEU A 413 -21.60 25.54 1.81
CA LEU A 413 -21.27 24.11 1.86
C LEU A 413 -22.52 23.26 1.57
N ASP A 414 -22.37 22.29 0.68
CA ASP A 414 -23.22 21.13 0.59
C ASP A 414 -22.47 19.90 1.14
N ILE A 415 -23.21 19.03 1.83
CA ILE A 415 -22.71 17.84 2.52
C ILE A 415 -23.40 16.63 1.91
N PHE A 416 -22.62 15.61 1.56
CA PHE A 416 -23.10 14.36 0.99
C PHE A 416 -22.83 13.26 2.01
N VAL A 417 -23.89 12.72 2.59
CA VAL A 417 -23.81 11.71 3.66
C VAL A 417 -24.59 10.47 3.23
N ASN A 418 -24.04 9.29 3.50
CA ASN A 418 -24.65 8.04 3.10
C ASN A 418 -25.01 7.13 4.28
N ASP A 419 -25.82 6.12 3.96
CA ASP A 419 -26.22 5.03 4.83
C ASP A 419 -25.71 3.71 4.22
N LYS A 420 -25.40 2.73 5.08
CA LYS A 420 -24.99 1.39 4.64
C LYS A 420 -26.00 0.70 3.72
N ASP A 421 -27.25 1.12 3.74
CA ASP A 421 -28.29 0.58 2.88
C ASP A 421 -28.26 1.09 1.43
N GLY A 422 -27.37 2.03 1.07
CA GLY A 422 -27.27 2.60 -0.27
C GLY A 422 -27.86 3.99 -0.42
N ARG A 423 -28.59 4.53 0.58
CA ARG A 423 -29.09 5.91 0.52
C ARG A 423 -27.91 6.90 0.55
N VAL A 424 -27.98 7.90 -0.33
CA VAL A 424 -27.07 9.04 -0.35
C VAL A 424 -27.91 10.31 -0.28
N GLN A 425 -27.69 11.13 0.74
CA GLN A 425 -28.43 12.35 1.02
C GLN A 425 -27.51 13.57 0.86
N GLN A 426 -28.02 14.61 0.20
CA GLN A 426 -27.35 15.92 0.13
C GLN A 426 -28.05 16.91 1.06
N LEU A 427 -27.27 17.47 1.98
CA LEU A 427 -27.69 18.52 2.90
C LEU A 427 -27.02 19.83 2.51
N ARG A 428 -27.81 20.88 2.29
CA ARG A 428 -27.30 22.25 2.15
C ARG A 428 -27.14 22.87 3.53
N LEU A 429 -25.91 23.23 3.88
CA LEU A 429 -25.61 23.88 5.16
C LEU A 429 -26.04 25.34 5.12
N GLN A 430 -26.92 25.71 6.04
CA GLN A 430 -27.41 27.07 6.23
C GLN A 430 -26.92 27.65 7.55
N ARG A 431 -26.90 28.99 7.62
CA ARG A 431 -26.52 29.72 8.82
C ARG A 431 -27.51 30.82 9.13
N GLN A 432 -28.09 30.79 10.33
CA GLN A 432 -28.98 31.83 10.84
C GLN A 432 -28.45 32.34 12.18
N GLY A 433 -28.03 33.61 12.25
CA GLY A 433 -27.35 34.10 13.45
C GLY A 433 -26.07 33.30 13.71
N SER A 434 -25.93 32.67 14.88
CA SER A 434 -24.83 31.75 15.21
C SER A 434 -25.14 30.27 14.94
N HIS A 435 -26.36 29.95 14.53
CA HIS A 435 -26.83 28.57 14.39
C HIS A 435 -26.59 28.02 12.99
N TRP A 436 -26.16 26.77 12.93
CA TRP A 436 -26.01 25.99 11.70
C TRP A 436 -27.13 24.97 11.60
N THR A 437 -27.71 24.83 10.41
CA THR A 437 -28.74 23.83 10.10
C THR A 437 -28.44 23.17 8.75
N GLY A 438 -28.86 21.92 8.57
CA GLY A 438 -28.77 21.20 7.30
C GLY A 438 -30.14 21.05 6.67
N GLN A 439 -30.33 21.60 5.47
CA GLN A 439 -31.56 21.39 4.69
C GLN A 439 -31.33 20.26 3.68
N PRO A 440 -32.09 19.15 3.74
CA PRO A 440 -32.06 18.15 2.66
C PRO A 440 -32.53 18.77 1.33
N VAL A 441 -31.71 18.64 0.28
CA VAL A 441 -32.00 19.23 -1.05
C VAL A 441 -32.03 18.19 -2.18
N ALA A 442 -31.40 17.04 -1.99
CA ALA A 442 -31.47 15.90 -2.90
C ALA A 442 -31.20 14.59 -2.16
N GLN A 443 -31.69 13.49 -2.71
CA GLN A 443 -31.39 12.14 -2.26
C GLN A 443 -31.47 11.18 -3.45
N PHE A 444 -30.60 10.18 -3.47
CA PHE A 444 -30.78 9.01 -4.32
C PHE A 444 -30.39 7.74 -3.55
N ARG A 445 -30.44 6.59 -4.22
CA ARG A 445 -30.07 5.31 -3.64
C ARG A 445 -29.26 4.48 -4.64
N LEU A 446 -28.11 3.98 -4.19
CA LEU A 446 -27.35 2.91 -4.85
C LEU A 446 -27.90 1.55 -4.43
N GLU A 447 -27.51 0.49 -5.13
CA GLU A 447 -28.05 -0.85 -4.87
C GLU A 447 -27.58 -1.40 -3.51
N THR A 448 -26.34 -1.09 -3.13
CA THR A 448 -25.64 -1.63 -1.97
C THR A 448 -24.81 -0.55 -1.27
N GLN A 449 -24.04 -0.96 -0.25
CA GLN A 449 -23.28 -0.11 0.66
C GLN A 449 -22.26 0.78 -0.05
N PRO A 450 -22.37 2.12 0.07
CA PRO A 450 -21.34 3.06 -0.29
C PRO A 450 -20.61 3.61 0.94
N GLU A 451 -19.36 4.02 0.77
CA GLU A 451 -18.60 4.69 1.83
C GLU A 451 -17.83 5.87 1.27
N GLY A 452 -16.72 5.61 0.58
CA GLY A 452 -15.84 6.65 0.05
C GLY A 452 -16.56 7.57 -0.94
N CYS A 453 -16.37 8.88 -0.77
CA CYS A 453 -16.85 9.85 -1.74
C CYS A 453 -15.98 11.11 -1.80
N VAL A 454 -15.97 11.78 -2.96
CA VAL A 454 -15.29 13.07 -3.12
C VAL A 454 -16.02 13.96 -4.12
N VAL A 455 -16.12 15.25 -3.79
CA VAL A 455 -16.64 16.27 -4.72
C VAL A 455 -15.50 16.96 -5.45
N ASP A 456 -15.48 16.83 -6.78
CA ASP A 456 -14.64 17.61 -7.68
C ASP A 456 -15.41 18.87 -8.13
N GLU A 457 -15.27 19.94 -7.36
CA GLU A 457 -16.00 21.21 -7.57
C GLU A 457 -15.76 21.79 -8.97
N ALA A 458 -14.52 21.78 -9.43
CA ALA A 458 -14.14 22.32 -10.74
C ALA A 458 -14.66 21.46 -11.90
N GLY A 459 -14.83 20.16 -11.69
CA GLY A 459 -15.46 19.24 -12.65
C GLY A 459 -16.98 19.15 -12.53
N GLN A 460 -17.58 19.85 -11.55
CA GLN A 460 -19.01 19.78 -11.23
C GLN A 460 -19.53 18.33 -11.12
N GLN A 461 -18.84 17.53 -10.30
CA GLN A 461 -19.15 16.11 -10.15
C GLN A 461 -18.80 15.60 -8.76
N LEU A 462 -19.53 14.56 -8.37
CA LEU A 462 -19.33 13.78 -7.16
C LEU A 462 -18.93 12.36 -7.59
N PHE A 463 -17.91 11.80 -6.95
CA PHE A 463 -17.56 10.40 -7.06
C PHE A 463 -17.96 9.66 -5.80
N ILE A 464 -18.50 8.45 -5.94
CA ILE A 464 -18.91 7.58 -4.83
C ILE A 464 -18.43 6.15 -5.10
N GLY A 465 -17.79 5.53 -4.12
CA GLY A 465 -17.46 4.11 -4.10
C GLY A 465 -18.64 3.33 -3.56
N GLU A 466 -19.17 2.41 -4.37
CA GLU A 466 -20.06 1.34 -3.90
C GLU A 466 -19.19 0.10 -3.68
N GLU A 467 -18.92 -0.25 -2.42
CA GLU A 467 -17.79 -1.08 -1.96
C GLU A 467 -17.54 -2.31 -2.87
N LYS A 468 -18.60 -3.04 -3.20
CA LYS A 468 -18.53 -4.31 -3.93
C LYS A 468 -18.95 -4.24 -5.39
N ARG A 469 -19.27 -3.06 -5.90
CA ARG A 469 -19.78 -2.88 -7.27
C ARG A 469 -18.90 -1.98 -8.12
N GLY A 470 -18.38 -0.89 -7.57
CA GLY A 470 -17.45 -0.04 -8.29
C GLY A 470 -17.58 1.44 -7.98
N LEU A 471 -16.90 2.23 -8.81
CA LEU A 471 -16.83 3.68 -8.72
C LEU A 471 -17.91 4.32 -9.59
N TRP A 472 -18.73 5.16 -8.96
CA TRP A 472 -19.81 5.91 -9.58
C TRP A 472 -19.43 7.39 -9.72
N ARG A 473 -19.85 7.99 -10.83
CA ARG A 473 -19.82 9.44 -11.05
C ARG A 473 -21.24 9.98 -11.06
N ILE A 474 -21.46 11.08 -10.36
CA ILE A 474 -22.73 11.80 -10.27
C ILE A 474 -22.48 13.22 -10.76
N ALA A 475 -23.22 13.68 -11.77
CA ALA A 475 -23.16 15.09 -12.17
C ALA A 475 -23.69 15.98 -11.05
N LEU A 476 -23.06 17.12 -10.81
CA LEU A 476 -23.68 18.19 -10.02
C LEU A 476 -24.33 19.18 -10.99
N GLU A 477 -25.63 19.40 -10.80
CA GLU A 477 -26.41 20.36 -11.57
C GLU A 477 -25.92 21.80 -11.30
N SER A 478 -26.36 22.75 -12.14
CA SER A 478 -25.97 24.16 -11.99
C SER A 478 -26.33 24.79 -10.63
N ASP A 479 -27.34 24.25 -9.93
CA ASP A 479 -27.75 24.65 -8.58
C ASP A 479 -27.03 23.84 -7.47
N GLY A 480 -26.09 22.98 -7.85
CA GLY A 480 -25.29 22.13 -6.99
C GLY A 480 -25.95 20.80 -6.61
N ARG A 481 -27.21 20.53 -7.00
CA ARG A 481 -27.88 19.28 -6.63
C ARG A 481 -27.32 18.07 -7.39
N MET A 482 -27.35 16.91 -6.75
CA MET A 482 -26.99 15.64 -7.39
C MET A 482 -27.93 15.32 -8.57
N GLY A 483 -27.33 15.01 -9.71
CA GLY A 483 -27.99 14.47 -10.90
C GLY A 483 -27.97 12.94 -10.91
N ALA A 484 -27.90 12.35 -12.11
CA ALA A 484 -27.90 10.90 -12.29
C ALA A 484 -26.54 10.27 -11.98
N ALA A 485 -26.56 9.10 -11.36
CA ALA A 485 -25.38 8.28 -11.10
C ALA A 485 -25.04 7.40 -12.32
N GLN A 486 -23.75 7.32 -12.65
CA GLN A 486 -23.19 6.52 -13.72
C GLN A 486 -22.02 5.70 -13.18
N LEU A 487 -22.05 4.38 -13.34
CA LEU A 487 -20.90 3.53 -13.04
C LEU A 487 -19.79 3.80 -14.07
N ILE A 488 -18.62 4.21 -13.60
CA ILE A 488 -17.48 4.57 -14.45
C ILE A 488 -16.32 3.56 -14.39
N LEU A 489 -16.20 2.83 -13.28
CA LEU A 489 -15.25 1.73 -13.16
C LEU A 489 -15.83 0.63 -12.26
N PRO A 490 -16.26 -0.53 -12.81
CA PRO A 490 -16.71 -1.65 -12.00
C PRO A 490 -15.56 -2.27 -11.20
N VAL A 491 -15.91 -2.97 -10.11
CA VAL A 491 -14.96 -3.85 -9.41
C VAL A 491 -14.44 -4.94 -10.35
N GLY A 492 -13.14 -5.25 -10.26
CA GLY A 492 -12.46 -6.25 -11.06
C GLY A 492 -10.96 -6.28 -10.79
N ASP A 493 -10.18 -6.68 -11.80
CA ASP A 493 -8.73 -6.87 -11.66
C ASP A 493 -7.96 -5.60 -11.30
N ILE A 494 -8.46 -4.42 -11.70
CA ILE A 494 -7.83 -3.12 -11.43
C ILE A 494 -8.32 -2.54 -10.10
N LEU A 495 -9.64 -2.49 -9.94
CA LEU A 495 -10.33 -1.97 -8.76
C LEU A 495 -10.88 -3.15 -7.96
N THR A 496 -10.09 -3.69 -7.05
CA THR A 496 -10.52 -4.81 -6.20
C THR A 496 -11.30 -4.27 -5.01
N ALA A 497 -12.48 -4.86 -4.75
CA ALA A 497 -13.32 -4.53 -3.61
C ALA A 497 -12.58 -4.75 -2.27
N ASP A 498 -12.83 -3.97 -1.24
CA ASP A 498 -13.85 -2.90 -1.20
C ASP A 498 -13.34 -1.56 -1.81
N VAL A 499 -14.23 -0.81 -2.48
CA VAL A 499 -13.96 0.53 -3.06
C VAL A 499 -14.16 1.58 -1.98
N GLU A 500 -13.05 2.03 -1.39
CA GLU A 500 -13.06 2.85 -0.19
C GLU A 500 -12.79 4.34 -0.49
N GLY A 501 -12.03 5.01 0.37
CA GLY A 501 -11.70 6.42 0.31
C GLY A 501 -11.14 6.85 -1.05
N MET A 502 -11.45 8.09 -1.41
CA MET A 502 -11.02 8.66 -2.68
C MET A 502 -10.85 10.17 -2.57
N ALA A 503 -9.96 10.72 -3.37
CA ALA A 503 -9.72 12.16 -3.41
C ALA A 503 -9.25 12.62 -4.79
N VAL A 504 -9.42 13.90 -5.09
CA VAL A 504 -9.05 14.49 -6.38
C VAL A 504 -7.84 15.41 -6.23
N HIS A 505 -6.72 14.99 -6.80
CA HIS A 505 -5.54 15.84 -6.94
C HIS A 505 -5.68 16.69 -8.20
N ARG A 506 -5.77 18.01 -8.05
CA ARG A 506 -5.88 18.95 -9.18
C ARG A 506 -4.75 19.97 -9.17
N SER A 507 -3.94 19.96 -10.23
CA SER A 507 -2.83 20.88 -10.43
C SER A 507 -2.78 21.39 -11.87
N ALA A 508 -1.81 22.24 -12.19
CA ALA A 508 -1.54 22.66 -13.57
C ALA A 508 -1.14 21.49 -14.49
N LYS A 509 -0.67 20.36 -13.93
CA LYS A 509 -0.29 19.15 -14.69
C LYS A 509 -1.48 18.27 -15.09
N GLY A 510 -2.63 18.46 -14.44
CA GLY A 510 -3.81 17.63 -14.64
C GLY A 510 -4.64 17.48 -13.38
N ALA A 511 -5.74 16.73 -13.53
CA ALA A 511 -6.64 16.39 -12.44
C ALA A 511 -6.81 14.87 -12.40
N TRP A 512 -6.47 14.26 -11.27
CA TRP A 512 -6.47 12.82 -11.08
C TRP A 512 -7.33 12.44 -9.89
N LEU A 513 -8.18 11.44 -10.07
CA LEU A 513 -8.93 10.80 -9.00
C LEU A 513 -8.10 9.62 -8.49
N VAL A 514 -7.82 9.61 -7.19
CA VAL A 514 -7.14 8.50 -6.49
C VAL A 514 -8.19 7.75 -5.68
N VAL A 515 -8.21 6.42 -5.81
CA VAL A 515 -9.22 5.56 -5.18
C VAL A 515 -8.53 4.41 -4.46
N SER A 516 -8.87 4.18 -3.19
CA SER A 516 -8.45 2.99 -2.45
C SER A 516 -9.15 1.75 -2.98
N ALA A 517 -8.38 0.76 -3.41
CA ALA A 517 -8.83 -0.58 -3.78
C ALA A 517 -8.41 -1.56 -2.68
N GLN A 518 -9.18 -1.55 -1.59
CA GLN A 518 -8.79 -2.07 -0.28
C GLN A 518 -8.36 -3.55 -0.35
N GLY A 519 -9.13 -4.41 -1.01
CA GLY A 519 -8.81 -5.84 -1.09
C GLY A 519 -7.51 -6.18 -1.84
N SER A 520 -6.91 -5.20 -2.54
CA SER A 520 -5.63 -5.35 -3.23
C SER A 520 -4.50 -4.50 -2.63
N ASP A 521 -4.74 -3.86 -1.49
CA ASP A 521 -3.85 -2.90 -0.80
C ASP A 521 -3.18 -1.95 -1.81
N SER A 522 -3.98 -1.41 -2.74
CA SER A 522 -3.48 -0.58 -3.82
C SER A 522 -4.38 0.62 -4.06
N PHE A 523 -3.83 1.61 -4.74
CA PHE A 523 -4.51 2.86 -5.07
C PHE A 523 -4.59 2.98 -6.58
N VAL A 524 -5.81 3.07 -7.10
CA VAL A 524 -6.08 3.26 -8.53
C VAL A 524 -6.10 4.75 -8.84
N VAL A 525 -5.45 5.14 -9.93
CA VAL A 525 -5.44 6.53 -10.40
C VAL A 525 -6.17 6.61 -11.73
N LEU A 526 -7.15 7.52 -11.82
CA LEU A 526 -7.91 7.81 -13.03
C LEU A 526 -7.80 9.30 -13.37
N ASP A 527 -8.08 9.67 -14.62
CA ASP A 527 -8.43 11.05 -14.92
C ASP A 527 -9.69 11.46 -14.15
N ALA A 528 -9.64 12.62 -13.51
CA ALA A 528 -10.85 13.18 -12.89
C ALA A 528 -11.88 13.58 -13.95
N GLN A 529 -11.46 13.93 -15.16
CA GLN A 529 -12.37 14.31 -16.25
C GLN A 529 -12.81 13.11 -17.09
N PRO A 530 -14.02 13.14 -17.68
CA PRO A 530 -14.43 12.15 -18.67
C PRO A 530 -13.40 12.04 -19.82
N PRO A 531 -13.10 10.82 -20.31
CA PRO A 531 -13.80 9.56 -20.04
C PRO A 531 -13.30 8.79 -18.80
N HIS A 532 -12.62 9.43 -17.85
CA HIS A 532 -12.09 8.81 -16.62
C HIS A 532 -11.12 7.66 -16.90
N ALA A 533 -10.17 7.88 -17.82
CA ALA A 533 -9.21 6.85 -18.19
C ALA A 533 -8.35 6.44 -16.99
N VAL A 534 -8.22 5.13 -16.76
CA VAL A 534 -7.29 4.59 -15.76
C VAL A 534 -5.85 4.88 -16.20
N ARG A 535 -5.11 5.56 -15.33
CA ARG A 535 -3.70 5.90 -15.53
C ARG A 535 -2.76 4.84 -14.98
N GLY A 536 -3.18 4.14 -13.93
CA GLY A 536 -2.41 3.06 -13.34
C GLY A 536 -2.84 2.80 -11.90
N ARG A 537 -1.98 2.10 -11.18
CA ARG A 537 -2.11 1.88 -9.75
C ARG A 537 -0.76 1.78 -9.08
N PHE A 538 -0.73 2.05 -7.78
CA PHE A 538 0.46 1.92 -6.96
C PHE A 538 0.13 1.34 -5.58
N ARG A 539 1.16 0.95 -4.84
CA ARG A 539 1.09 0.63 -3.41
C ARG A 539 1.96 1.58 -2.61
N VAL A 540 1.60 1.83 -1.36
CA VAL A 540 2.47 2.52 -0.40
C VAL A 540 3.27 1.47 0.35
N GLY A 541 4.56 1.40 0.06
CA GLY A 541 5.49 0.42 0.65
C GLY A 541 6.23 0.96 1.86
N LEU A 542 7.12 0.13 2.40
CA LEU A 542 7.88 0.44 3.61
C LEU A 542 9.00 1.46 3.31
N ASN A 543 9.26 2.34 4.28
CA ASN A 543 10.43 3.19 4.33
C ASN A 543 11.31 2.79 5.52
N ALA A 544 12.26 1.88 5.25
CA ALA A 544 13.18 1.32 6.24
C ALA A 544 14.02 2.39 6.94
N ALA A 545 14.48 3.39 6.18
CA ALA A 545 15.35 4.45 6.70
C ALA A 545 14.64 5.34 7.73
N LEU A 546 13.32 5.46 7.63
CA LEU A 546 12.49 6.28 8.52
C LEU A 546 11.71 5.47 9.56
N GLY A 547 11.82 4.14 9.57
CA GLY A 547 11.05 3.32 10.51
C GLY A 547 9.55 3.31 10.22
N ILE A 548 9.15 3.44 8.95
CA ILE A 548 7.74 3.53 8.54
C ILE A 548 7.39 2.28 7.73
N ASP A 549 6.40 1.53 8.20
CA ASP A 549 5.79 0.39 7.54
C ASP A 549 5.06 0.74 6.23
N ALA A 550 4.75 -0.32 5.46
CA ALA A 550 3.85 -0.24 4.33
C ALA A 550 2.40 -0.02 4.82
N VAL A 551 1.47 0.06 3.87
CA VAL A 551 0.05 0.27 4.14
C VAL A 551 -0.76 -0.93 3.65
N SER A 552 -1.71 -1.38 4.47
CA SER A 552 -2.76 -2.33 4.07
C SER A 552 -4.14 -1.90 4.52
N GLU A 553 -5.16 -2.49 3.88
CA GLU A 553 -6.58 -2.35 4.21
C GLU A 553 -7.01 -0.90 4.36
N THR A 554 -6.53 -0.01 3.47
CA THR A 554 -6.84 1.41 3.54
C THR A 554 -8.34 1.66 3.38
N ASP A 555 -8.96 2.20 4.43
CA ASP A 555 -10.28 2.81 4.38
C ASP A 555 -10.17 4.18 3.67
N GLY A 556 -9.88 5.26 4.40
CA GLY A 556 -9.87 6.62 3.88
C GLY A 556 -8.53 7.12 3.33
N LEU A 557 -8.63 8.09 2.42
CA LEU A 557 -7.49 8.86 1.89
C LEU A 557 -7.90 10.28 1.55
N ASP A 558 -6.95 11.22 1.60
CA ASP A 558 -7.12 12.58 1.10
C ASP A 558 -5.85 13.05 0.38
N VAL A 559 -6.02 13.93 -0.60
CA VAL A 559 -4.92 14.45 -1.42
C VAL A 559 -5.07 15.95 -1.64
N THR A 560 -3.95 16.67 -1.51
CA THR A 560 -3.88 18.08 -1.88
C THR A 560 -2.75 18.31 -2.87
N ALA A 561 -3.01 19.17 -3.86
CA ALA A 561 -2.00 19.70 -4.77
C ALA A 561 -1.35 20.99 -4.24
N ALA A 562 -1.79 21.48 -3.08
CA ALA A 562 -1.24 22.68 -2.48
C ALA A 562 0.21 22.44 -2.03
N ASN A 563 1.06 23.42 -2.25
CA ASN A 563 2.43 23.40 -1.72
C ASN A 563 2.38 23.55 -0.19
N LEU A 564 2.74 22.49 0.55
CA LEU A 564 2.81 22.50 2.02
C LEU A 564 4.25 22.72 2.55
N GLY A 565 5.21 22.96 1.67
CA GLY A 565 6.64 23.13 1.97
C GLY A 565 7.39 21.81 2.12
N GLY A 566 8.73 21.89 2.14
CA GLY A 566 9.61 20.72 2.29
C GLY A 566 9.34 19.65 1.22
N PRO A 567 9.17 18.37 1.59
CA PRO A 567 8.89 17.30 0.63
C PRO A 567 7.49 17.43 -0.03
N TYR A 568 6.58 18.21 0.54
CA TYR A 568 5.20 18.35 0.08
C TYR A 568 5.00 19.59 -0.82
N GLY A 569 6.06 20.00 -1.53
CA GLY A 569 6.03 21.16 -2.42
C GLY A 569 5.10 21.00 -3.63
N GLU A 570 4.92 19.76 -4.08
CA GLU A 570 4.02 19.38 -5.18
C GLU A 570 2.71 18.73 -4.68
N GLY A 571 2.45 18.80 -3.38
CA GLY A 571 1.30 18.18 -2.75
C GLY A 571 1.63 17.01 -1.81
N LEU A 572 0.57 16.51 -1.18
CA LEU A 572 0.60 15.47 -0.17
C LEU A 572 -0.59 14.54 -0.38
N LEU A 573 -0.32 13.23 -0.35
CA LEU A 573 -1.30 12.17 -0.18
C LEU A 573 -1.23 11.66 1.26
N VAL A 574 -2.37 11.62 1.95
CA VAL A 574 -2.52 10.99 3.26
C VAL A 574 -3.41 9.77 3.10
N VAL A 575 -2.95 8.63 3.59
CA VAL A 575 -3.70 7.35 3.54
C VAL A 575 -3.77 6.75 4.93
N GLN A 576 -4.91 6.16 5.27
CA GLN A 576 -5.04 5.33 6.46
C GLN A 576 -4.26 4.01 6.29
N ASP A 577 -3.72 3.51 7.39
CA ASP A 577 -3.08 2.19 7.49
C ASP A 577 -3.85 1.29 8.46
N GLY A 578 -4.53 0.30 7.89
CA GLY A 578 -5.34 -0.69 8.58
C GLY A 578 -4.52 -1.65 9.45
N HIS A 579 -3.24 -1.86 9.13
CA HIS A 579 -2.35 -2.71 9.92
C HIS A 579 -0.97 -2.07 10.12
N LYS A 580 -0.86 -1.27 11.17
CA LYS A 580 0.45 -0.77 11.59
C LYS A 580 1.39 -1.88 12.09
N ARG A 581 2.23 -2.44 11.22
CA ARG A 581 3.18 -3.54 11.45
C ARG A 581 4.48 -3.12 12.14
N TRP A 582 5.09 -1.99 11.76
CA TRP A 582 6.48 -1.71 12.11
C TRP A 582 6.77 -0.24 12.46
N PRO A 583 7.19 0.06 13.70
CA PRO A 583 7.03 -0.81 14.87
C PRO A 583 5.54 -1.14 15.09
N LEU A 584 5.25 -2.33 15.61
CA LEU A 584 3.88 -2.81 15.81
C LEU A 584 3.10 -1.85 16.71
N GLY A 585 1.92 -1.44 16.25
CA GLY A 585 1.11 -0.48 16.98
C GLY A 585 -0.35 -0.49 16.55
N ARG A 586 -1.09 0.49 17.06
CA ARG A 586 -2.45 0.77 16.57
C ARG A 586 -2.37 1.45 15.20
N GLN A 587 -3.47 1.42 14.47
CA GLN A 587 -3.61 2.07 13.17
C GLN A 587 -3.24 3.56 13.23
N ASN A 588 -2.80 4.09 12.11
CA ASN A 588 -2.42 5.50 11.94
C ASN A 588 -2.58 5.93 10.47
N PHE A 589 -2.05 7.10 10.11
CA PHE A 589 -2.05 7.60 8.74
C PHE A 589 -0.61 7.77 8.24
N LYS A 590 -0.36 7.45 6.97
CA LYS A 590 0.93 7.69 6.29
C LYS A 590 0.87 8.92 5.42
N LEU A 591 1.97 9.66 5.36
CA LEU A 591 2.12 10.88 4.57
C LEU A 591 3.09 10.61 3.40
N VAL A 592 2.54 10.58 2.20
CA VAL A 592 3.27 10.29 0.95
C VAL A 592 3.43 11.60 0.15
N PRO A 593 4.66 12.05 -0.13
CA PRO A 593 4.88 13.18 -1.02
C PRO A 593 4.28 12.90 -2.40
N TRP A 594 3.53 13.86 -2.96
CA TRP A 594 2.90 13.63 -4.27
C TRP A 594 3.93 13.37 -5.39
N THR A 595 5.16 13.85 -5.24
CA THR A 595 6.28 13.54 -6.13
C THR A 595 6.59 12.05 -6.23
N GLU A 596 6.38 11.27 -5.17
CA GLU A 596 6.56 9.81 -5.21
C GLU A 596 5.50 9.15 -6.08
N VAL A 597 4.25 9.65 -6.04
CA VAL A 597 3.17 9.17 -6.91
C VAL A 597 3.46 9.53 -8.37
N LEU A 598 3.87 10.78 -8.64
CA LEU A 598 4.25 11.21 -9.98
C LEU A 598 5.43 10.43 -10.57
N ARG A 599 6.33 9.88 -9.74
CA ARG A 599 7.46 9.07 -10.19
C ARG A 599 7.04 7.74 -10.81
N VAL A 600 5.90 7.19 -10.35
CA VAL A 600 5.42 5.86 -10.76
C VAL A 600 4.22 5.91 -11.70
N MET A 601 3.57 7.07 -11.82
CA MET A 601 2.45 7.27 -12.73
C MET A 601 2.94 7.75 -14.11
N PRO A 602 2.33 7.25 -15.21
CA PRO A 602 2.76 7.55 -16.58
C PRO A 602 2.39 8.95 -17.07
#